data_AF-A0A832TCG1-F1
#
_entry.id   AF-A0A832TCG1-F1
#
_cell.length_a   1.000
_cell.length_b   1.000
_cell.length_c   1.000
_cell.angle_alpha   90.00
_cell.angle_beta   90.00
_cell.angle_gamma   90.00
#
_symmetry.space_group_name_H-M   'P 1'
#
loop_
_entity.id
_entity.type
_entity.pdbx_description
1 polymer ?
#
loop_
_entity_poly.entity_id
_entity_poly.type
_entity_poly.pdbx_seq_one_letter_code
_entity_poly.pdbx_strand_id
1 'polypeptide(L)'
;MTRYPRISDTPDRFDRSGNKLCRNCEKPVGEGRRHYCSKECMDRFNRDHTWMFVRMDVLRRDKYRCSICKKRSRKSQLDVDHIIPVKVRADFFNKKNLRTLCKECHRAKTKLDQEALM
;
A
#
# COMPACT_ATOMS: atom_id res chain seq x y z
N MET A 1 -7.71 -15.88 2.17
CA MET A 1 -6.66 -14.81 2.17
C MET A 1 -7.25 -13.55 1.57
N THR A 2 -7.05 -12.38 2.17
CA THR A 2 -7.53 -11.13 1.57
C THR A 2 -6.73 -10.85 0.30
N ARG A 3 -7.40 -10.80 -0.86
CA ARG A 3 -6.77 -10.46 -2.13
C ARG A 3 -6.43 -8.97 -2.14
N TYR A 4 -5.16 -8.63 -2.39
CA TYR A 4 -4.78 -7.24 -2.63
C TYR A 4 -5.34 -6.75 -3.97
N PRO A 5 -5.85 -5.51 -4.04
CA PRO A 5 -6.35 -4.95 -5.28
C PRO A 5 -5.19 -4.76 -6.28
N ARG A 6 -5.44 -5.10 -7.55
CA ARG A 6 -4.49 -4.84 -8.65
C ARG A 6 -4.73 -3.44 -9.19
N ILE A 7 -3.72 -2.87 -9.86
CA ILE A 7 -3.85 -1.58 -10.56
C ILE A 7 -5.00 -1.60 -11.58
N SER A 8 -5.22 -2.74 -12.25
CA SER A 8 -6.34 -2.93 -13.19
C SER A 8 -7.70 -2.78 -12.52
N ASP A 9 -7.80 -3.08 -11.23
CA ASP A 9 -9.04 -3.06 -10.47
C ASP A 9 -9.42 -1.60 -10.06
N THR A 10 -8.57 -0.61 -10.34
CA THR A 10 -8.86 0.81 -10.06
C THR A 10 -9.86 1.37 -11.08
N PRO A 11 -11.00 1.96 -10.66
CA PRO A 11 -11.97 2.54 -11.57
C PRO A 11 -11.43 3.82 -12.22
N ASP A 12 -11.90 4.09 -13.43
CA ASP A 12 -11.65 5.38 -14.08
C ASP A 12 -12.54 6.47 -13.46
N ARG A 13 -12.05 7.70 -13.46
CA ARG A 13 -12.77 8.89 -12.96
C ARG A 13 -13.06 9.83 -14.12
N PHE A 14 -14.12 10.62 -14.00
CA PHE A 14 -14.55 11.57 -15.02
C PHE A 14 -14.88 12.92 -14.37
N ASP A 15 -14.64 14.01 -15.10
CA ASP A 15 -15.08 15.34 -14.68
C ASP A 15 -16.57 15.57 -15.03
N ARG A 16 -17.09 16.76 -14.70
CA ARG A 16 -18.49 17.14 -14.98
C ARG A 16 -18.80 17.21 -16.48
N SER A 17 -17.79 17.37 -17.32
CA SER A 17 -17.91 17.47 -18.77
C SER A 17 -17.78 16.11 -19.46
N GLY A 18 -17.59 15.02 -18.70
CA GLY A 18 -17.40 13.68 -19.23
C GLY A 18 -15.97 13.35 -19.66
N ASN A 19 -14.99 14.24 -19.42
CA ASN A 19 -13.61 13.94 -19.75
C ASN A 19 -13.02 12.96 -18.74
N LYS A 20 -12.33 11.95 -19.25
CA LYS A 20 -11.62 10.98 -18.41
C LYS A 20 -10.48 11.66 -17.66
N LEU A 21 -10.48 11.52 -16.34
CA LEU A 21 -9.46 12.03 -15.45
C LEU A 21 -8.36 11.00 -15.21
N CYS A 22 -7.14 11.50 -15.02
CA CYS A 22 -6.00 10.71 -14.59
C CYS A 22 -6.32 9.94 -13.30
N ARG A 23 -5.90 8.68 -13.17
CA ARG A 23 -6.09 7.93 -11.90
C ARG A 23 -5.24 8.48 -10.75
N ASN A 24 -4.13 9.14 -11.07
CA ASN A 24 -3.19 9.69 -10.09
C ASN A 24 -3.51 11.12 -9.64
N CYS A 25 -4.04 11.96 -10.53
CA CYS A 25 -4.33 13.38 -10.27
C CYS A 25 -5.71 13.75 -10.84
N GLU A 26 -6.01 15.04 -10.97
CA GLU A 26 -7.31 15.52 -11.46
C GLU A 26 -7.25 16.06 -12.90
N LYS A 27 -6.09 15.96 -13.56
CA LYS A 27 -5.95 16.41 -14.95
C LYS A 27 -6.64 15.44 -15.91
N PRO A 28 -7.25 15.94 -17.01
CA PRO A 28 -7.74 15.11 -18.09
C PRO A 28 -6.63 14.21 -18.66
N VAL A 29 -7.00 13.01 -19.08
CA VAL A 29 -6.12 12.11 -19.82
C VAL A 29 -6.03 12.63 -21.25
N GLY A 30 -4.82 12.99 -21.69
CA GLY A 30 -4.57 13.47 -23.05
C GLY A 30 -4.84 12.41 -24.12
N GLU A 31 -4.96 12.85 -25.37
CA GLU A 31 -5.21 11.99 -26.53
C GLU A 31 -4.21 10.84 -26.64
N GLY A 32 -4.70 9.64 -26.98
CA GLY A 32 -3.89 8.43 -27.09
C GLY A 32 -3.45 7.79 -25.76
N ARG A 33 -3.71 8.42 -24.60
CA ARG A 33 -3.41 7.85 -23.28
C ARG A 33 -4.66 7.19 -22.67
N ARG A 34 -4.45 6.11 -21.91
CA ARG A 34 -5.56 5.31 -21.36
C ARG A 34 -6.02 5.74 -19.96
N HIS A 35 -5.09 5.89 -19.01
CA HIS A 35 -5.45 6.06 -17.59
C HIS A 35 -4.71 7.21 -16.88
N TYR A 36 -3.64 7.72 -17.46
CA TYR A 36 -2.76 8.68 -16.81
C TYR A 36 -2.45 9.85 -17.73
N CYS A 37 -2.40 11.06 -17.18
CA CYS A 37 -2.08 12.26 -17.95
C CYS A 37 -0.60 12.34 -18.34
N SER A 38 0.31 11.62 -17.69
CA SER A 38 1.75 11.58 -18.00
C SER A 38 2.40 10.29 -17.49
N LYS A 39 3.64 10.03 -17.93
CA LYS A 39 4.46 8.92 -17.39
C LYS A 39 4.72 9.10 -15.90
N GLU A 40 5.03 10.32 -15.42
CA GLU A 40 5.27 10.52 -13.99
C GLU A 40 4.03 10.21 -13.14
N CYS A 41 2.83 10.54 -13.63
CA CYS A 41 1.59 10.19 -12.94
C CYS A 41 1.36 8.67 -12.87
N MET A 42 1.66 7.95 -13.96
CA MET A 42 1.61 6.49 -13.96
C MET A 42 2.60 5.89 -12.95
N ASP A 43 3.85 6.36 -12.97
CA ASP A 43 4.90 5.84 -12.10
C ASP A 43 4.59 6.11 -10.62
N ARG A 44 4.09 7.31 -10.31
CA ARG A 44 3.65 7.67 -8.95
C ARG A 44 2.48 6.81 -8.49
N PHE A 45 1.46 6.64 -9.32
CA PHE A 45 0.31 5.79 -8.99
C PHE A 45 0.75 4.35 -8.71
N ASN A 46 1.56 3.77 -9.59
CA ASN A 46 2.06 2.42 -9.46
C ASN A 46 2.91 2.23 -8.20
N ARG A 47 3.76 3.22 -7.86
CA ARG A 47 4.59 3.19 -6.64
C ARG A 47 3.74 3.16 -5.36
N ASP A 48 2.61 3.84 -5.35
CA ASP A 48 1.73 3.93 -4.17
C ASP A 48 0.63 2.84 -4.14
N HIS A 49 0.37 2.13 -5.23
CA HIS A 49 -0.67 1.08 -5.32
C HIS A 49 -0.13 -0.32 -5.63
N THR A 50 1.18 -0.53 -5.52
CA THR A 50 1.81 -1.85 -5.67
C THR A 50 2.50 -2.24 -4.37
N TRP A 51 2.11 -3.39 -3.80
CA TRP A 51 2.67 -3.86 -2.52
C TRP A 51 4.20 -3.92 -2.49
N MET A 52 4.83 -4.33 -3.59
CA MET A 52 6.29 -4.40 -3.68
C MET A 52 6.95 -3.03 -3.39
N PHE A 53 6.46 -1.95 -4.00
CA PHE A 53 7.01 -0.61 -3.81
C PHE A 53 6.67 -0.07 -2.41
N VAL A 54 5.42 -0.21 -1.99
CA VAL A 54 4.95 0.21 -0.66
C VAL A 54 5.75 -0.48 0.45
N ARG A 55 5.96 -1.80 0.36
CA ARG A 55 6.76 -2.59 1.30
C ARG A 55 8.19 -2.05 1.39
N MET A 56 8.81 -1.75 0.25
CA MET A 56 10.17 -1.21 0.22
C MET A 56 10.25 0.18 0.84
N ASP A 57 9.28 1.05 0.58
CA ASP A 57 9.23 2.40 1.15
C ASP A 57 9.07 2.36 2.68
N VAL A 58 8.19 1.49 3.20
CA VAL A 58 8.00 1.31 4.65
C VAL A 58 9.26 0.78 5.33
N LEU A 59 9.90 -0.25 4.76
CA LEU A 59 11.15 -0.78 5.33
C LEU A 59 12.27 0.26 5.37
N ARG A 60 12.40 1.08 4.31
CA ARG A 60 13.38 2.18 4.26
C ARG A 60 13.05 3.26 5.29
N ARG A 61 11.79 3.71 5.35
CA ARG A 61 11.30 4.68 6.33
C ARG A 61 11.64 4.26 7.75
N ASP A 62 11.39 2.99 8.08
CA ASP A 62 11.61 2.44 9.42
C ASP A 62 13.08 2.05 9.68
N LYS A 63 13.99 2.37 8.74
CA LYS A 63 15.42 2.02 8.80
C LYS A 63 15.65 0.53 9.10
N TYR A 64 14.81 -0.34 8.55
CA TYR A 64 14.84 -1.80 8.77
C TYR A 64 14.81 -2.20 10.26
N ARG A 65 14.07 -1.45 11.09
CA ARG A 65 13.88 -1.73 12.51
C ARG A 65 12.45 -2.19 12.79
N CYS A 66 12.31 -3.20 13.63
CA CYS A 66 11.01 -3.61 14.12
C CYS A 66 10.38 -2.47 14.94
N SER A 67 9.11 -2.15 14.67
CA SER A 67 8.40 -1.06 15.36
C SER A 67 8.05 -1.41 16.80
N ILE A 68 8.00 -2.71 17.15
CA ILE A 68 7.73 -3.19 18.51
C ILE A 68 9.04 -3.31 19.30
N CYS A 69 9.91 -4.26 18.94
CA CYS A 69 11.12 -4.54 19.71
C CYS A 69 12.33 -3.65 19.37
N LYS A 70 12.21 -2.75 18.39
CA LYS A 70 13.25 -1.77 17.96
C LYS A 70 14.55 -2.35 17.39
N LYS A 71 14.71 -3.68 17.36
CA LYS A 71 15.86 -4.38 16.77
C LYS A 71 15.92 -4.16 15.26
N ARG A 72 17.12 -3.92 14.73
CA ARG A 72 17.40 -3.85 13.30
C ARG A 72 17.65 -5.27 12.76
N SER A 73 17.20 -5.57 11.56
CA SER A 73 17.42 -6.89 10.93
C SER A 73 17.57 -6.79 9.42
N ARG A 74 18.00 -7.90 8.80
CA ARG A 74 18.04 -8.02 7.33
C ARG A 74 16.63 -7.95 6.76
N LYS A 75 16.49 -7.42 5.53
CA LYS A 75 15.20 -7.30 4.80
C LYS A 75 14.39 -8.61 4.75
N SER A 76 15.05 -9.77 4.70
CA SER A 76 14.43 -11.10 4.65
C SER A 76 13.88 -11.59 5.99
N GLN A 77 14.19 -10.90 7.09
CA GLN A 77 13.70 -11.19 8.44
C GLN A 77 12.64 -10.19 8.91
N LEU A 78 12.23 -9.29 8.02
CA LEU A 78 11.27 -8.23 8.30
C LEU A 78 10.07 -8.34 7.37
N ASP A 79 8.90 -8.18 7.96
CA ASP A 79 7.62 -8.05 7.27
C ASP A 79 7.08 -6.63 7.45
N VAL A 80 6.16 -6.25 6.56
CA VAL A 80 5.38 -5.03 6.69
C VAL A 80 3.96 -5.43 7.03
N ASP A 81 3.52 -5.00 8.20
CA ASP A 81 2.26 -5.36 8.83
C ASP A 81 1.31 -4.16 8.87
N HIS A 82 0.00 -4.43 8.75
CA HIS A 82 -1.05 -3.42 8.89
C HIS A 82 -1.35 -3.19 10.36
N ILE A 83 -1.19 -1.94 10.84
CA ILE A 83 -1.46 -1.55 12.23
C ILE A 83 -2.93 -1.85 12.58
N ILE A 84 -3.87 -1.34 11.78
CA ILE A 84 -5.26 -1.79 11.78
C ILE A 84 -5.42 -2.87 10.69
N PRO A 85 -5.89 -4.09 11.04
CA PRO A 85 -6.03 -5.18 10.09
C PRO A 85 -6.89 -4.83 8.88
N VAL A 86 -6.51 -5.36 7.71
CA VAL A 86 -7.24 -5.15 6.44
C VAL A 86 -8.71 -5.57 6.52
N LYS A 87 -9.01 -6.60 7.33
CA LYS A 87 -10.39 -7.08 7.57
C LYS A 87 -11.27 -6.02 8.26
N VAL A 88 -10.68 -5.15 9.06
CA VAL A 88 -11.38 -4.06 9.78
C VAL A 88 -11.49 -2.83 8.89
N ARG A 89 -10.41 -2.50 8.18
CA ARG A 89 -10.35 -1.36 7.27
C ARG A 89 -9.62 -1.74 6.01
N ALA A 90 -10.26 -1.53 4.85
CA ALA A 90 -9.72 -1.80 3.51
C ALA A 90 -8.57 -0.85 3.10
N ASP A 91 -7.60 -0.65 3.99
CA ASP A 91 -6.51 0.31 3.86
C ASP A 91 -5.20 -0.40 3.50
N PHE A 92 -5.15 -0.91 2.26
CA PHE A 92 -4.13 -1.85 1.80
C PHE A 92 -2.73 -1.22 1.68
N PHE A 93 -2.66 0.03 1.20
CA PHE A 93 -1.41 0.65 0.75
C PHE A 93 -1.01 1.91 1.50
N ASN A 94 -1.85 2.42 2.40
CA ASN A 94 -1.53 3.61 3.17
C ASN A 94 -0.36 3.34 4.12
N LYS A 95 0.78 3.93 3.79
CA LYS A 95 2.03 3.79 4.55
C LYS A 95 1.86 4.18 6.02
N LYS A 96 0.91 5.06 6.38
CA LYS A 96 0.63 5.42 7.79
C LYS A 96 0.02 4.25 8.59
N ASN A 97 -0.76 3.38 7.94
CA ASN A 97 -1.30 2.17 8.55
C ASN A 97 -0.34 0.97 8.46
N LEU A 98 0.90 1.17 7.99
CA LEU A 98 1.88 0.11 7.81
C LEU A 98 3.07 0.31 8.73
N ARG A 99 3.59 -0.80 9.27
CA ARG A 99 4.79 -0.81 10.12
C ARG A 99 5.70 -2.00 9.81
N THR A 100 7.00 -1.81 9.99
CA THR A 100 7.97 -2.89 9.91
C THR A 100 7.95 -3.71 11.19
N LEU A 101 7.83 -5.03 11.09
CA LEU A 101 7.92 -5.99 12.20
C LEU A 101 8.93 -7.10 11.89
N CYS A 102 9.61 -7.62 12.92
CA CYS A 102 10.32 -8.90 12.78
C CYS A 102 9.31 -10.05 12.80
N LYS A 103 9.72 -11.22 12.31
CA LYS A 103 8.86 -12.42 12.24
C LYS A 103 8.24 -12.81 13.59
N GLU A 104 8.99 -12.69 14.67
CA GLU A 104 8.51 -13.00 16.03
C GLU A 104 7.38 -12.05 16.45
N CYS A 105 7.64 -10.73 16.41
CA CYS A 105 6.63 -9.72 16.75
C CYS A 105 5.41 -9.78 15.82
N HIS A 106 5.62 -10.08 14.54
CA HIS A 106 4.53 -10.21 13.58
C HIS A 106 3.62 -11.40 13.92
N ARG A 107 4.18 -12.57 14.23
CA ARG A 107 3.41 -13.76 14.67
C ARG A 107 2.61 -13.48 15.94
N ALA A 108 3.24 -12.86 16.94
CA ALA A 108 2.57 -12.51 18.19
C ALA A 108 1.37 -11.58 17.96
N LYS A 109 1.55 -10.55 17.12
CA LYS A 109 0.48 -9.63 16.78
C LYS A 109 -0.65 -10.29 15.98
N THR A 110 -0.33 -11.15 15.00
CA THR A 110 -1.35 -11.88 14.24
C THR A 110 -2.24 -12.72 15.14
N LYS A 111 -1.68 -13.35 16.19
CA LYS A 111 -2.46 -14.09 17.18
C LYS A 111 -3.45 -13.18 17.92
N LEU A 112 -2.96 -12.05 18.44
CA LEU A 112 -3.79 -11.06 19.15
C LEU A 112 -4.90 -10.49 18.24
N ASP A 113 -4.58 -10.17 16.98
CA ASP A 113 -5.56 -9.67 16.03
C ASP A 113 -6.64 -10.72 15.72
N GLN A 114 -6.26 -11.99 15.63
CA GLN A 114 -7.21 -13.08 15.40
C GLN A 114 -8.15 -13.25 16.59
N GLU A 115 -7.61 -13.25 17.80
CA GLU A 115 -8.40 -13.32 19.04
C GLU A 115 -9.37 -12.13 19.17
N ALA A 116 -8.95 -10.91 18.79
CA ALA A 116 -9.79 -9.72 18.84
C ALA A 116 -10.86 -9.64 17.73
N LEU A 117 -10.78 -10.49 16.70
CA LEU A 117 -11.72 -10.55 15.58
C LEU A 117 -12.64 -11.79 15.62
N MET A 118 -12.48 -12.64 16.63
CA MET A 118 -13.40 -13.73 16.97
C MET A 118 -14.53 -13.20 17.84
#